data_AF-B7P3F0-F1
#
_entry.id   AF-B7P3F0-F1
#
_cell.length_a   1.000
_cell.length_b   1.000
_cell.length_c   1.000
_cell.angle_alpha   90.00
_cell.angle_beta   90.00
_cell.angle_gamma   90.00
#
_symmetry.space_group_name_H-M   'P 1'
#
loop_
_entity.id
_entity.type
_entity.pdbx_description
1 polymer ?
#
loop_
_entity_poly.entity_id
_entity_poly.type
_entity_poly.pdbx_seq_one_letter_code
_entity_poly.pdbx_strand_id
1 'polypeptide(L)'
;MSATNGLPTATNGTFAAADDDVVVTLDDIERLANSSQKTGYFDYYNCGSGQEQTLRENMSAFMRLRLRPRVLRGVAQRSTEVTLLGDQRLSFPVGISPTAAHKAVHTDGEVATAKAARDAKTVMVLNTFSHTSIEDVRRAVPDGLFWFQTGIYKDRDFTRHLVQRAERAGFKAVLLTVDMAVPGCWKDKLGAASTLSSDPPKMANLLGTSMHHYTEGAGGGYSDMIDASVTWADVTWLKSISKLPVVAKGILTGCCKHQVAVAV
;
A
#
# COMPACT_ATOMS: atom_id res chain seq x y z
N MET A 1 49.60 -8.12 -3.70
CA MET A 1 48.81 -8.73 -4.79
C MET A 1 47.36 -8.35 -4.54
N SER A 2 46.78 -7.62 -5.48
CA SER A 2 45.44 -7.01 -5.42
C SER A 2 44.37 -8.10 -5.44
N ALA A 3 43.68 -8.32 -4.32
CA ALA A 3 42.44 -9.09 -4.30
C ALA A 3 41.31 -8.17 -4.75
N THR A 4 40.84 -8.41 -5.98
CA THR A 4 39.70 -7.72 -6.58
C THR A 4 38.43 -8.04 -5.80
N ASN A 5 37.86 -7.05 -5.12
CA ASN A 5 36.49 -7.06 -4.58
C ASN A 5 35.48 -7.02 -5.72
N GLY A 6 35.29 -8.14 -6.41
CA GLY A 6 34.19 -8.31 -7.35
C GLY A 6 32.87 -8.32 -6.58
N LEU A 7 31.99 -7.37 -6.88
CA LEU A 7 30.58 -7.44 -6.47
C LEU A 7 30.00 -8.77 -7.00
N PRO A 8 29.22 -9.51 -6.19
CA PRO A 8 28.60 -10.74 -6.65
C PRO A 8 27.65 -10.45 -7.83
N THR A 9 27.67 -11.33 -8.82
CA THR A 9 26.80 -11.27 -10.00
C THR A 9 25.33 -11.33 -9.61
N ALA A 10 24.54 -10.39 -10.13
CA ALA A 10 23.09 -10.35 -9.96
C ALA A 10 22.45 -11.68 -10.41
N THR A 11 21.87 -12.42 -9.48
CA THR A 11 21.05 -13.58 -9.78
C THR A 11 19.63 -13.13 -10.12
N ASN A 12 19.07 -13.74 -11.15
CA ASN A 12 17.70 -13.49 -11.58
C ASN A 12 16.72 -13.95 -10.49
N GLY A 13 16.12 -12.98 -9.80
CA GLY A 13 14.76 -13.07 -9.28
C GLY A 13 14.41 -14.27 -8.41
N THR A 14 15.03 -14.39 -7.23
CA THR A 14 14.42 -15.00 -6.04
C THR A 14 15.04 -14.35 -4.80
N PHE A 15 14.20 -13.90 -3.86
CA PHE A 15 14.61 -13.35 -2.56
C PHE A 15 15.15 -14.45 -1.63
N ALA A 16 16.07 -15.27 -2.11
CA ALA A 16 16.80 -16.16 -1.22
C ALA A 16 17.78 -15.27 -0.44
N ALA A 17 17.34 -14.80 0.73
CA ALA A 17 18.28 -14.55 1.82
C ALA A 17 19.24 -15.74 1.85
N ALA A 18 20.55 -15.52 1.95
CA ALA A 18 21.47 -16.64 2.13
C ALA A 18 20.97 -17.46 3.34
N ASP A 19 21.15 -18.79 3.35
CA ASP A 19 20.65 -19.64 4.46
C ASP A 19 21.14 -19.19 5.86
N ASP A 20 22.15 -18.32 5.91
CA ASP A 20 22.75 -17.73 7.12
C ASP A 20 22.37 -16.25 7.40
N ASP A 21 21.56 -15.60 6.55
CA ASP A 21 21.12 -14.21 6.78
C ASP A 21 20.06 -14.15 7.88
N VAL A 22 20.47 -13.77 9.09
CA VAL A 22 19.54 -13.57 10.21
C VAL A 22 18.79 -12.26 10.02
N VAL A 23 17.55 -12.34 9.53
CA VAL A 23 16.63 -11.19 9.43
C VAL A 23 15.96 -10.97 10.78
N VAL A 24 16.35 -9.91 11.49
CA VAL A 24 15.82 -9.59 12.84
C VAL A 24 14.94 -8.36 12.83
N THR A 25 15.28 -7.37 12.00
CA THR A 25 14.65 -6.05 11.96
C THR A 25 14.06 -5.73 10.60
N LEU A 26 13.19 -4.72 10.54
CA LEU A 26 12.70 -4.20 9.26
C LEU A 26 13.84 -3.56 8.45
N ASP A 27 14.83 -2.98 9.13
CA ASP A 27 16.02 -2.40 8.49
C ASP A 27 16.86 -3.48 7.78
N ASP A 28 16.87 -4.73 8.29
CA ASP A 28 17.50 -5.86 7.61
C ASP A 28 16.76 -6.23 6.32
N ILE A 29 15.43 -6.22 6.36
CA ILE A 29 14.59 -6.47 5.17
C ILE A 29 14.85 -5.39 4.13
N GLU A 30 14.87 -4.12 4.53
CA GLU A 30 15.19 -3.00 3.66
C GLU A 30 16.59 -3.19 3.07
N ARG A 31 17.61 -3.42 3.89
CA ARG A 31 18.99 -3.66 3.43
C ARG A 31 19.10 -4.81 2.41
N LEU A 32 18.43 -5.94 2.64
CA LEU A 32 18.45 -7.08 1.73
C LEU A 32 17.72 -6.78 0.41
N ALA A 33 16.56 -6.12 0.49
CA ALA A 33 15.84 -5.63 -0.69
C ALA A 33 16.70 -4.64 -1.49
N ASN A 34 17.40 -3.74 -0.81
CA ASN A 34 18.26 -2.72 -1.39
C ASN A 34 19.43 -3.33 -2.17
N SER A 35 19.99 -4.44 -1.68
CA SER A 35 21.09 -5.14 -2.35
C SER A 35 20.68 -5.89 -3.62
N SER A 36 19.38 -6.11 -3.83
CA SER A 36 18.84 -7.00 -4.88
C SER A 36 17.94 -6.30 -5.90
N GLN A 37 17.49 -5.06 -5.65
CA GLN A 37 16.54 -4.36 -6.52
C GLN A 37 17.19 -3.62 -7.69
N LYS A 38 16.46 -3.57 -8.81
CA LYS A 38 16.76 -2.64 -9.92
C LYS A 38 16.52 -1.20 -9.43
N THR A 39 17.49 -0.31 -9.67
CA THR A 39 17.55 1.06 -9.12
C THR A 39 16.27 1.89 -9.29
N GLY A 40 15.56 1.78 -10.42
CA GLY A 40 14.36 2.60 -10.66
C GLY A 40 13.15 2.29 -9.74
N TYR A 41 12.92 1.02 -9.39
CA TYR A 41 11.83 0.66 -8.49
C TYR A 41 12.19 0.88 -7.03
N PHE A 42 13.46 0.75 -6.69
CA PHE A 42 13.95 1.11 -5.36
C PHE A 42 13.60 2.55 -5.02
N ASP A 43 13.92 3.50 -5.91
CA ASP A 43 13.67 4.91 -5.64
C ASP A 43 12.16 5.18 -5.56
N TYR A 44 11.34 4.50 -6.38
CA TYR A 44 9.89 4.60 -6.30
C TYR A 44 9.32 4.22 -4.92
N TYR A 45 9.84 3.17 -4.28
CA TYR A 45 9.34 2.71 -2.98
C TYR A 45 9.95 3.45 -1.78
N ASN A 46 11.20 3.88 -1.89
CA ASN A 46 11.95 4.43 -0.76
C ASN A 46 12.00 5.97 -0.74
N CYS A 47 11.53 6.66 -1.79
CA CYS A 47 11.52 8.12 -1.81
C CYS A 47 10.31 8.75 -1.10
N GLY A 48 10.49 10.00 -0.67
CA GLY A 48 9.43 10.89 -0.23
C GLY A 48 9.34 12.14 -1.11
N SER A 49 8.47 13.08 -0.74
CA SER A 49 8.33 14.35 -1.46
C SER A 49 9.43 15.36 -1.09
N GLY A 50 9.89 16.13 -2.08
CA GLY A 50 10.87 17.19 -1.90
C GLY A 50 12.17 16.70 -1.27
N GLN A 51 12.61 17.36 -0.19
CA GLN A 51 13.82 16.97 0.55
C GLN A 51 13.58 15.83 1.57
N GLU A 52 12.40 15.19 1.55
CA GLU A 52 12.04 14.04 2.40
C GLU A 52 12.09 14.36 3.90
N GLN A 53 11.88 15.61 4.27
CA GLN A 53 11.85 16.03 5.67
C GLN A 53 10.78 15.24 6.44
N THR A 54 9.55 15.19 5.93
CA THR A 54 8.45 14.47 6.58
C THR A 54 8.69 12.96 6.67
N LEU A 55 9.39 12.35 5.69
CA LEU A 55 9.75 10.93 5.74
C LEU A 55 10.64 10.64 6.97
N ARG A 56 11.68 11.44 7.18
CA ARG A 56 12.57 11.35 8.36
C ARG A 56 11.85 11.72 9.65
N GLU A 57 10.96 12.71 9.61
CA GLU A 57 10.18 13.13 10.76
C GLU A 57 9.21 12.04 11.24
N ASN A 58 8.61 11.27 10.33
CA ASN A 58 7.72 10.16 10.68
C ASN A 58 8.42 9.11 11.54
N MET A 59 9.65 8.71 11.18
CA MET A 59 10.44 7.76 11.96
C MET A 59 10.89 8.37 13.29
N SER A 60 11.49 9.56 13.25
CA SER A 60 12.00 10.23 14.45
C SER A 60 10.90 10.61 15.44
N ALA A 61 9.64 10.73 15.01
CA ALA A 61 8.49 10.99 15.87
C ALA A 61 8.29 9.92 16.93
N PHE A 62 8.40 8.65 16.56
CA PHE A 62 8.31 7.54 17.53
C PHE A 62 9.44 7.59 18.56
N MET A 63 10.63 8.05 18.15
CA MET A 63 11.78 8.20 19.04
C MET A 63 11.64 9.34 20.04
N ARG A 64 10.64 10.22 19.90
CA ARG A 64 10.29 11.24 20.91
C ARG A 64 9.41 10.68 22.03
N LEU A 65 8.76 9.54 21.79
CA LEU A 65 7.91 8.89 22.78
C LEU A 65 8.75 7.96 23.68
N ARG A 66 8.37 7.89 24.96
CA ARG A 66 9.00 6.98 25.94
C ARG A 66 7.93 6.09 26.55
N LEU A 67 8.20 4.78 26.56
CA LEU A 67 7.36 3.83 27.27
C LEU A 67 7.71 3.87 28.75
N ARG A 68 6.70 4.03 29.62
CA ARG A 68 6.85 3.88 31.07
C ARG A 68 6.42 2.47 31.47
N PRO A 69 7.36 1.52 31.62
CA PRO A 69 7.02 0.14 31.94
C PRO A 69 6.33 0.07 33.31
N ARG A 70 5.30 -0.77 33.41
CA ARG A 70 4.64 -1.08 34.68
C ARG A 70 5.13 -2.45 35.15
N VAL A 71 5.71 -2.49 36.35
CA VAL A 71 6.29 -3.70 36.93
C VAL A 71 5.24 -4.51 37.70
N LEU A 72 5.51 -5.80 37.91
CA LEU A 72 4.69 -6.72 38.72
C LEU A 72 3.20 -6.80 38.30
N ARG A 73 2.93 -6.83 36.99
CA ARG A 73 1.56 -6.83 36.43
C ARG A 73 1.00 -8.20 36.05
N GLY A 74 1.71 -9.30 36.33
CA GLY A 74 1.22 -10.66 36.03
C GLY A 74 0.94 -10.90 34.55
N VAL A 75 1.88 -10.52 33.66
CA VAL A 75 1.70 -10.55 32.20
C VAL A 75 2.04 -11.91 31.54
N ALA A 76 1.84 -13.01 32.26
CA ALA A 76 2.13 -14.36 31.74
C ALA A 76 1.27 -14.70 30.52
N GLN A 77 -0.01 -14.31 30.56
CA GLN A 77 -0.94 -14.43 29.44
C GLN A 77 -1.14 -13.06 28.79
N ARG A 78 -0.89 -12.98 27.48
CA ARG A 78 -0.97 -11.74 26.69
C ARG A 78 -1.75 -12.02 25.42
N SER A 79 -2.60 -11.08 25.03
CA SER A 79 -3.24 -11.09 23.72
C SER A 79 -2.95 -9.77 23.02
N THR A 80 -2.59 -9.85 21.75
CA THR A 80 -2.47 -8.70 20.84
C THR A 80 -3.68 -8.58 19.92
N GLU A 81 -4.66 -9.48 20.06
CA GLU A 81 -5.81 -9.52 19.17
C GLU A 81 -6.62 -8.22 19.22
N VAL A 82 -7.08 -7.77 18.05
CA VAL A 82 -7.96 -6.59 17.93
C VAL A 82 -9.09 -6.90 16.96
N THR A 83 -10.17 -6.12 17.05
CA THR A 83 -11.30 -6.20 16.11
C THR A 83 -11.47 -4.83 15.44
N LEU A 84 -11.44 -4.80 14.12
CA LEU A 84 -11.67 -3.61 13.30
C LEU A 84 -13.11 -3.60 12.76
N LEU A 85 -13.70 -2.42 12.64
CA LEU A 85 -15.00 -2.18 11.99
C LEU A 85 -16.13 -3.14 12.46
N GLY A 86 -16.11 -3.49 13.75
CA GLY A 86 -17.15 -4.29 14.40
C GLY A 86 -16.86 -5.80 14.45
N ASP A 87 -16.44 -6.42 13.35
CA ASP A 87 -16.39 -7.89 13.23
C ASP A 87 -15.07 -8.45 12.66
N GLN A 88 -14.13 -7.59 12.27
CA GLN A 88 -12.93 -8.00 11.53
C GLN A 88 -11.77 -8.25 12.50
N ARG A 89 -11.59 -9.51 12.89
CA ARG A 89 -10.59 -9.91 13.89
C ARG A 89 -9.19 -10.03 13.28
N LEU A 90 -8.20 -9.42 13.93
CA LEU A 90 -6.78 -9.54 13.64
C LEU A 90 -6.07 -10.18 14.84
N SER A 91 -5.02 -10.95 14.58
CA SER A 91 -4.15 -11.54 15.60
C SER A 91 -3.27 -10.52 16.32
N PHE A 92 -2.96 -9.39 15.67
CA PHE A 92 -2.19 -8.26 16.22
C PHE A 92 -2.57 -6.93 15.53
N PRO A 93 -2.31 -5.76 16.13
CA PRO A 93 -2.84 -4.48 15.67
C PRO A 93 -2.01 -3.83 14.55
N VAL A 94 -1.62 -4.60 13.53
CA VAL A 94 -0.83 -4.10 12.39
C VAL A 94 -1.37 -4.75 11.12
N GLY A 95 -1.76 -3.92 10.14
CA GLY A 95 -2.20 -4.35 8.81
C GLY A 95 -1.27 -3.86 7.71
N ILE A 96 -1.44 -4.38 6.50
CA ILE A 96 -0.65 -4.00 5.33
C ILE A 96 -1.34 -2.84 4.61
N SER A 97 -0.68 -1.68 4.62
CA SER A 97 -1.10 -0.44 3.94
C SER A 97 -1.15 -0.63 2.42
N PRO A 98 -2.01 0.11 1.69
CA PRO A 98 -2.09 -0.02 0.24
C PRO A 98 -0.85 0.55 -0.43
N THR A 99 -0.09 -0.32 -1.08
CA THR A 99 1.07 0.02 -1.92
C THR A 99 0.78 -0.43 -3.34
N ALA A 100 1.16 0.38 -4.33
CA ALA A 100 0.95 0.06 -5.73
C ALA A 100 2.05 -0.86 -6.27
N ALA A 101 1.75 -1.52 -7.39
CA ALA A 101 2.74 -2.12 -8.27
C ALA A 101 3.60 -3.27 -7.69
N HIS A 102 3.11 -4.18 -6.84
CA HIS A 102 3.98 -5.15 -6.14
C HIS A 102 4.78 -6.07 -7.07
N LYS A 103 4.26 -6.37 -8.29
CA LYS A 103 5.02 -7.14 -9.31
C LYS A 103 6.28 -6.46 -9.85
N ALA A 104 6.49 -5.19 -9.51
CA ALA A 104 7.76 -4.51 -9.73
C ALA A 104 8.92 -5.10 -8.91
N VAL A 105 8.61 -5.64 -7.72
CA VAL A 105 9.59 -6.11 -6.74
C VAL A 105 9.67 -7.63 -6.72
N HIS A 106 8.54 -8.33 -6.85
CA HIS A 106 8.50 -9.79 -6.88
C HIS A 106 7.46 -10.30 -7.86
N THR A 107 7.75 -11.38 -8.60
CA THR A 107 6.86 -11.93 -9.63
C THR A 107 5.46 -12.30 -9.12
N ASP A 108 5.36 -12.80 -7.89
CA ASP A 108 4.07 -13.13 -7.26
C ASP A 108 3.28 -11.89 -6.80
N GLY A 109 3.94 -10.73 -6.70
CA GLY A 109 3.35 -9.43 -6.38
C GLY A 109 2.34 -9.45 -5.23
N GLU A 110 1.17 -8.89 -5.48
CA GLU A 110 0.11 -8.75 -4.47
C GLU A 110 -0.42 -10.10 -3.98
N VAL A 111 -0.30 -11.19 -4.74
CA VAL A 111 -0.72 -12.53 -4.29
C VAL A 111 0.19 -13.02 -3.16
N ALA A 112 1.50 -12.80 -3.24
CA ALA A 112 2.42 -13.13 -2.16
C ALA A 112 2.10 -12.32 -0.90
N THR A 113 1.87 -11.02 -1.04
CA THR A 113 1.46 -10.16 0.09
C THR A 113 0.13 -10.61 0.70
N ALA A 114 -0.85 -11.00 -0.12
CA ALA A 114 -2.15 -11.47 0.34
C ALA A 114 -2.05 -12.79 1.12
N LYS A 115 -1.22 -13.73 0.65
CA LYS A 115 -0.93 -14.99 1.37
C LYS A 115 -0.28 -14.70 2.72
N ALA A 116 0.73 -13.84 2.75
CA ALA A 116 1.41 -13.44 3.98
C ALA A 116 0.45 -12.78 4.98
N ALA A 117 -0.45 -11.90 4.52
CA ALA A 117 -1.47 -11.28 5.36
C ALA A 117 -2.43 -12.31 5.97
N ARG A 118 -2.93 -13.24 5.16
CA ARG A 118 -3.79 -14.35 5.63
C ARG A 118 -3.06 -15.19 6.67
N ASP A 119 -1.83 -15.61 6.40
CA ASP A 119 -1.06 -16.50 7.28
C ASP A 119 -0.74 -15.80 8.62
N ALA A 120 -0.44 -14.50 8.57
CA ALA A 120 -0.28 -13.66 9.74
C ALA A 120 -1.62 -13.35 10.45
N LYS A 121 -2.77 -13.66 9.84
CA LYS A 121 -4.13 -13.32 10.31
C LYS A 121 -4.31 -11.82 10.50
N THR A 122 -3.88 -11.05 9.49
CA THR A 122 -4.06 -9.61 9.43
C THR A 122 -4.73 -9.14 8.13
N VAL A 123 -5.12 -7.87 8.08
CA VAL A 123 -5.72 -7.23 6.91
C VAL A 123 -4.65 -6.81 5.90
N MET A 124 -4.92 -7.03 4.61
CA MET A 124 -4.23 -6.35 3.52
C MET A 124 -5.17 -5.37 2.83
N VAL A 125 -4.70 -4.15 2.61
CA VAL A 125 -5.41 -3.17 1.78
C VAL A 125 -4.84 -3.23 0.37
N LEU A 126 -5.66 -3.64 -0.60
CA LEU A 126 -5.26 -3.70 -2.02
C LEU A 126 -5.37 -2.31 -2.65
N ASN A 127 -4.39 -1.92 -3.48
CA ASN A 127 -4.37 -0.63 -4.16
C ASN A 127 -5.15 -0.68 -5.48
N THR A 128 -5.73 0.44 -5.92
CA THR A 128 -6.33 0.54 -7.26
C THR A 128 -5.30 0.26 -8.35
N PHE A 129 -4.07 0.75 -8.21
CA PHE A 129 -2.92 0.56 -9.10
C PHE A 129 -2.08 -0.66 -8.74
N SER A 130 -2.74 -1.78 -8.43
CA SER A 130 -2.09 -3.07 -8.25
C SER A 130 -1.90 -3.80 -9.58
N HIS A 131 -0.83 -4.60 -9.68
CA HIS A 131 -0.54 -5.46 -10.84
C HIS A 131 -1.32 -6.80 -10.82
N THR A 132 -2.20 -6.95 -9.84
CA THR A 132 -3.10 -8.09 -9.67
C THR A 132 -4.49 -7.53 -9.39
N SER A 133 -5.50 -8.06 -10.08
CA SER A 133 -6.85 -7.52 -9.98
C SER A 133 -7.51 -7.85 -8.64
N ILE A 134 -8.56 -7.10 -8.27
CA ILE A 134 -9.44 -7.38 -7.12
C ILE A 134 -9.88 -8.85 -7.13
N GLU A 135 -10.35 -9.34 -8.27
CA GLU A 135 -10.88 -10.68 -8.44
C GLU A 135 -9.77 -11.75 -8.35
N ASP A 136 -8.61 -11.48 -8.92
CA ASP A 136 -7.49 -12.44 -8.91
C ASP A 136 -6.88 -12.58 -7.52
N VAL A 137 -6.73 -11.48 -6.75
CA VAL A 137 -6.29 -11.53 -5.35
C VAL A 137 -7.26 -12.34 -4.51
N ARG A 138 -8.57 -12.07 -4.62
CA ARG A 138 -9.59 -12.85 -3.91
C ARG A 138 -9.56 -14.32 -4.32
N ARG A 139 -9.44 -14.63 -5.61
CA ARG A 139 -9.40 -16.03 -6.09
C ARG A 139 -8.18 -16.78 -5.56
N ALA A 140 -7.02 -16.11 -5.51
CA ALA A 140 -5.78 -16.70 -5.03
C ALA A 140 -5.77 -16.91 -3.52
N VAL A 141 -6.49 -16.09 -2.76
CA VAL A 141 -6.56 -16.14 -1.29
C VAL A 141 -8.03 -15.98 -0.82
N PRO A 142 -8.87 -17.02 -0.99
CA PRO A 142 -10.33 -16.92 -0.77
C PRO A 142 -10.71 -16.49 0.66
N ASP A 143 -9.92 -16.88 1.64
CA ASP A 143 -10.12 -16.67 3.08
C ASP A 143 -9.37 -15.45 3.65
N GLY A 144 -8.73 -14.64 2.80
CA GLY A 144 -8.02 -13.43 3.24
C GLY A 144 -8.94 -12.29 3.66
N LEU A 145 -8.52 -11.52 4.66
CA LEU A 145 -9.17 -10.27 5.08
C LEU A 145 -8.62 -9.11 4.23
N PHE A 146 -9.45 -8.59 3.32
CA PHE A 146 -9.04 -7.55 2.39
C PHE A 146 -9.90 -6.29 2.47
N TRP A 147 -9.22 -5.15 2.45
CA TRP A 147 -9.82 -3.84 2.16
C TRP A 147 -9.37 -3.37 0.79
N PHE A 148 -10.15 -2.51 0.15
CA PHE A 148 -9.80 -1.97 -1.16
C PHE A 148 -9.57 -0.48 -1.06
N GLN A 149 -8.40 -0.01 -1.47
CA GLN A 149 -8.07 1.40 -1.52
C GLN A 149 -8.42 1.97 -2.90
N THR A 150 -9.12 3.10 -2.89
CA THR A 150 -9.40 3.90 -4.09
C THR A 150 -9.28 5.40 -3.80
N GLY A 151 -9.15 6.19 -4.87
CA GLY A 151 -9.47 7.62 -4.85
C GLY A 151 -10.87 7.86 -5.44
N ILE A 152 -11.24 9.13 -5.54
CA ILE A 152 -12.38 9.56 -6.34
C ILE A 152 -11.83 10.20 -7.63
N TYR A 153 -12.13 9.57 -8.76
CA TYR A 153 -11.60 9.95 -10.07
C TYR A 153 -12.60 10.80 -10.85
N LYS A 154 -12.12 11.59 -11.82
CA LYS A 154 -12.97 12.43 -12.69
C LYS A 154 -14.12 11.63 -13.31
N ASP A 155 -13.81 10.42 -13.78
CA ASP A 155 -14.82 9.42 -14.12
C ASP A 155 -15.38 8.78 -12.83
N ARG A 156 -16.55 9.26 -12.43
CA ARG A 156 -17.27 8.76 -11.25
C ARG A 156 -17.80 7.34 -11.46
N ASP A 157 -18.09 6.94 -12.69
CA ASP A 157 -18.54 5.57 -12.98
C ASP A 157 -17.38 4.58 -12.90
N PHE A 158 -16.17 4.96 -13.29
CA PHE A 158 -14.97 4.16 -13.01
C PHE A 158 -14.81 3.90 -11.51
N THR A 159 -14.91 4.96 -10.69
CA THR A 159 -14.84 4.85 -9.21
C THR A 159 -15.94 3.92 -8.69
N ARG A 160 -17.19 4.09 -9.16
CA ARG A 160 -18.33 3.23 -8.80
C ARG A 160 -18.08 1.77 -9.14
N HIS A 161 -17.58 1.48 -10.34
CA HIS A 161 -17.31 0.12 -10.77
C HIS A 161 -16.23 -0.56 -9.92
N LEU A 162 -15.18 0.15 -9.51
CA LEU A 162 -14.16 -0.40 -8.61
C LEU A 162 -14.75 -0.80 -7.24
N VAL A 163 -15.57 0.06 -6.64
CA VAL A 163 -16.24 -0.24 -5.36
C VAL A 163 -17.15 -1.46 -5.49
N GLN A 164 -17.97 -1.52 -6.53
CA GLN A 164 -18.86 -2.66 -6.77
C GLN A 164 -18.10 -3.96 -7.04
N ARG A 165 -16.94 -3.90 -7.70
CA ARG A 165 -16.06 -5.07 -7.90
C ARG A 165 -15.51 -5.56 -6.56
N ALA A 166 -15.01 -4.66 -5.72
CA ALA A 166 -14.52 -4.98 -4.38
C ALA A 166 -15.63 -5.63 -3.51
N GLU A 167 -16.84 -5.06 -3.53
CA GLU A 167 -18.02 -5.62 -2.89
C GLU A 167 -18.33 -7.04 -3.34
N ARG A 168 -18.45 -7.26 -4.65
CA ARG A 168 -18.75 -8.59 -5.22
C ARG A 168 -17.66 -9.61 -4.91
N ALA A 169 -16.41 -9.16 -4.85
CA ALA A 169 -15.27 -9.98 -4.45
C ALA A 169 -15.15 -10.18 -2.92
N GLY A 170 -16.11 -9.70 -2.12
CA GLY A 170 -16.14 -9.93 -0.68
C GLY A 170 -15.09 -9.17 0.12
N PHE A 171 -14.57 -8.06 -0.39
CA PHE A 171 -13.75 -7.12 0.39
C PHE A 171 -14.60 -6.54 1.53
N LYS A 172 -13.94 -6.13 2.62
CA LYS A 172 -14.61 -5.79 3.89
C LYS A 172 -14.64 -4.30 4.23
N ALA A 173 -13.91 -3.47 3.48
CA ALA A 173 -13.99 -2.02 3.59
C ALA A 173 -13.43 -1.34 2.33
N VAL A 174 -13.81 -0.09 2.13
CA VAL A 174 -13.19 0.83 1.17
C VAL A 174 -12.31 1.81 1.94
N LEU A 175 -11.02 1.86 1.63
CA LEU A 175 -10.10 2.88 2.14
C LEU A 175 -10.02 4.02 1.11
N LEU A 176 -10.68 5.14 1.38
CA LEU A 176 -10.67 6.31 0.51
C LEU A 176 -9.44 7.18 0.80
N THR A 177 -8.53 7.31 -0.17
CA THR A 177 -7.39 8.23 -0.08
C THR A 177 -7.83 9.67 -0.37
N VAL A 178 -7.67 10.57 0.58
CA VAL A 178 -8.09 11.99 0.49
C VAL A 178 -6.93 12.99 0.50
N ASP A 179 -5.69 12.52 0.68
CA ASP A 179 -4.46 13.33 0.76
C ASP A 179 -3.74 13.49 -0.60
N MET A 180 -4.36 13.06 -1.70
CA MET A 180 -3.74 12.99 -3.02
C MET A 180 -4.56 13.70 -4.10
N ALA A 181 -4.89 14.98 -3.87
CA ALA A 181 -5.58 15.82 -4.87
C ALA A 181 -4.65 16.21 -6.03
N VAL A 182 -3.35 16.30 -5.77
CA VAL A 182 -2.28 16.55 -6.74
C VAL A 182 -1.12 15.61 -6.39
N PRO A 183 -0.40 15.04 -7.37
CA PRO A 183 0.78 14.23 -7.07
C PRO A 183 1.83 15.04 -6.30
N GLY A 184 2.48 14.41 -5.32
CA GLY A 184 3.59 15.03 -4.60
C GLY A 184 4.82 15.28 -5.49
N CYS A 185 5.70 16.17 -5.05
CA CYS A 185 6.98 16.48 -5.69
C CYS A 185 8.07 15.43 -5.39
N TRP A 186 7.77 14.14 -5.61
CA TRP A 186 8.75 13.05 -5.54
C TRP A 186 9.46 12.84 -6.89
N LYS A 187 8.81 13.29 -7.98
CA LYS A 187 9.29 13.18 -9.36
C LYS A 187 10.60 13.93 -9.62
N ASP A 188 10.88 14.98 -8.87
CA ASP A 188 12.08 15.81 -9.05
C ASP A 188 13.36 15.06 -8.66
N LYS A 189 13.26 14.04 -7.79
CA LYS A 189 14.39 13.15 -7.44
C LYS A 189 14.61 12.04 -8.46
N LEU A 190 13.55 11.59 -9.13
CA LEU A 190 13.62 10.49 -10.10
C LEU A 190 14.19 10.90 -11.48
N GLY A 191 14.64 12.15 -11.63
CA GLY A 191 15.36 12.65 -12.79
C GLY A 191 14.79 12.13 -14.11
N ALA A 192 13.62 12.63 -14.53
CA ALA A 192 12.99 12.29 -15.80
C ALA A 192 13.10 10.80 -16.18
N ALA A 193 12.28 9.94 -15.54
CA ALA A 193 12.02 8.59 -16.03
C ALA A 193 13.27 7.73 -16.29
N SER A 194 14.11 7.51 -15.28
CA SER A 194 15.12 6.45 -15.36
C SER A 194 14.53 5.10 -14.92
N THR A 195 14.22 4.28 -15.93
CA THR A 195 14.24 2.80 -15.91
C THR A 195 13.25 2.07 -14.99
N LEU A 196 11.97 2.43 -15.05
CA LEU A 196 10.95 1.39 -14.95
C LEU A 196 11.12 0.47 -16.18
N SER A 197 11.03 -0.84 -15.99
CA SER A 197 11.22 -1.88 -17.04
C SER A 197 10.69 -1.46 -18.42
N SER A 198 11.36 -1.85 -19.51
CA SER A 198 10.88 -1.61 -20.89
C SER A 198 9.48 -2.16 -21.15
N ASP A 199 9.05 -3.12 -20.33
CA ASP A 199 7.69 -3.64 -20.28
C ASP A 199 7.29 -3.81 -18.79
N PRO A 200 6.66 -2.79 -18.16
CA PRO A 200 6.21 -2.90 -16.78
C PRO A 200 4.92 -3.72 -16.72
N PRO A 201 4.70 -4.51 -15.65
CA PRO A 201 3.42 -5.19 -15.46
C PRO A 201 2.26 -4.19 -15.50
N LYS A 202 1.14 -4.58 -16.11
CA LYS A 202 -0.02 -3.69 -16.28
C LYS A 202 -0.79 -3.53 -14.96
N MET A 203 -1.32 -2.33 -14.74
CA MET A 203 -2.26 -2.06 -13.64
C MET A 203 -3.59 -2.81 -13.87
N ALA A 204 -3.74 -3.95 -13.21
CA ALA A 204 -4.75 -4.94 -13.56
C ALA A 204 -6.19 -4.46 -13.37
N ASN A 205 -6.44 -3.55 -12.43
CA ASN A 205 -7.79 -3.02 -12.17
C ASN A 205 -8.26 -1.99 -13.22
N LEU A 206 -7.35 -1.46 -14.04
CA LEU A 206 -7.66 -0.49 -15.09
C LEU A 206 -7.96 -1.18 -16.43
N LEU A 207 -7.59 -2.45 -16.59
CA LEU A 207 -7.82 -3.22 -17.82
C LEU A 207 -9.32 -3.34 -18.10
N GLY A 208 -9.71 -3.09 -19.36
CA GLY A 208 -11.11 -3.14 -19.79
C GLY A 208 -11.99 -2.02 -19.24
N THR A 209 -11.40 -0.94 -18.71
CA THR A 209 -12.12 0.24 -18.21
C THR A 209 -11.86 1.47 -19.05
N SER A 210 -12.58 2.56 -18.78
CA SER A 210 -12.30 3.89 -19.35
C SER A 210 -10.86 4.37 -19.10
N MET A 211 -10.17 3.78 -18.11
CA MET A 211 -8.82 4.14 -17.69
C MET A 211 -7.72 3.22 -18.25
N HIS A 212 -8.02 2.33 -19.20
CA HIS A 212 -7.05 1.35 -19.70
C HIS A 212 -5.79 1.97 -20.33
N HIS A 213 -5.86 3.20 -20.85
CA HIS A 213 -4.70 3.91 -21.40
C HIS A 213 -3.62 4.23 -20.35
N TYR A 214 -3.95 4.14 -19.06
CA TYR A 214 -3.04 4.41 -17.95
C TYR A 214 -2.40 3.14 -17.35
N THR A 215 -2.56 1.97 -17.98
CA THR A 215 -2.11 0.69 -17.40
C THR A 215 -0.60 0.50 -17.36
N GLU A 216 0.16 1.20 -18.20
CA GLU A 216 1.60 0.99 -18.40
C GLU A 216 2.48 2.06 -17.71
N GLY A 217 1.88 3.04 -17.04
CA GLY A 217 2.60 4.14 -16.41
C GLY A 217 2.73 3.99 -14.90
N ALA A 218 3.84 3.46 -14.40
CA ALA A 218 4.24 3.69 -13.02
C ALA A 218 4.69 5.16 -12.88
N GLY A 219 3.77 6.04 -12.44
CA GLY A 219 4.07 7.43 -12.07
C GLY A 219 3.65 8.53 -13.05
N GLY A 220 3.16 8.20 -14.25
CA GLY A 220 2.86 9.20 -15.30
C GLY A 220 1.41 9.66 -15.37
N GLY A 221 0.49 8.73 -15.63
CA GLY A 221 -0.90 9.04 -16.01
C GLY A 221 -1.88 9.31 -14.88
N TYR A 222 -1.45 9.12 -13.63
CA TYR A 222 -2.32 9.23 -12.47
C TYR A 222 -2.91 10.64 -12.31
N SER A 223 -2.13 11.70 -12.56
CA SER A 223 -2.57 13.10 -12.39
C SER A 223 -3.82 13.44 -13.19
N ASP A 224 -3.97 12.86 -14.36
CA ASP A 224 -5.09 13.17 -15.26
C ASP A 224 -6.38 12.50 -14.79
N MET A 225 -6.27 11.41 -14.04
CA MET A 225 -7.40 10.67 -13.48
C MET A 225 -7.97 11.32 -12.22
N ILE A 226 -7.12 11.96 -11.41
CA ILE A 226 -7.52 12.54 -10.12
C ILE A 226 -8.50 13.69 -10.34
N ASP A 227 -9.54 13.72 -9.53
CA ASP A 227 -10.38 14.90 -9.41
C ASP A 227 -9.96 15.75 -8.20
N ALA A 228 -9.27 16.85 -8.47
CA ALA A 228 -8.83 17.80 -7.44
C ALA A 228 -9.98 18.65 -6.86
N SER A 229 -11.19 18.56 -7.43
CA SER A 229 -12.38 19.30 -6.96
C SER A 229 -13.19 18.56 -5.89
N VAL A 230 -12.76 17.34 -5.51
CA VAL A 230 -13.44 16.49 -4.53
C VAL A 230 -13.63 17.20 -3.19
N THR A 231 -14.83 17.05 -2.64
CA THR A 231 -15.25 17.59 -1.35
C THR A 231 -15.82 16.49 -0.44
N TRP A 232 -16.24 16.85 0.76
CA TRP A 232 -16.96 15.93 1.65
C TRP A 232 -18.30 15.46 1.09
N ALA A 233 -18.92 16.20 0.16
CA ALA A 233 -20.12 15.75 -0.53
C ALA A 233 -19.83 14.48 -1.38
N ASP A 234 -18.63 14.37 -1.93
CA ASP A 234 -18.22 13.19 -2.68
C ASP A 234 -17.97 11.98 -1.77
N VAL A 235 -17.57 12.20 -0.51
CA VAL A 235 -17.53 11.13 0.50
C VAL A 235 -18.94 10.62 0.79
N THR A 236 -19.92 11.53 0.94
CA THR A 236 -21.34 11.15 1.09
C THR A 236 -21.85 10.39 -0.14
N TRP A 237 -21.50 10.84 -1.35
CA TRP A 237 -21.80 10.12 -2.58
C TRP A 237 -21.18 8.71 -2.58
N LEU A 238 -19.90 8.57 -2.23
CA LEU A 238 -19.22 7.27 -2.18
C LEU A 238 -19.92 6.32 -1.20
N LYS A 239 -20.33 6.81 -0.03
CA LYS A 239 -21.13 6.04 0.92
C LYS A 239 -22.49 5.63 0.36
N SER A 240 -23.14 6.49 -0.41
CA SER A 240 -24.46 6.19 -1.01
C SER A 240 -24.40 5.05 -2.04
N ILE A 241 -23.23 4.80 -2.62
CA ILE A 241 -23.03 3.77 -3.64
C ILE A 241 -22.32 2.51 -3.10
N SER A 242 -21.83 2.56 -1.86
CA SER A 242 -21.07 1.51 -1.19
C SER A 242 -21.89 0.87 -0.07
N LYS A 243 -21.96 -0.45 -0.06
CA LYS A 243 -22.43 -1.26 1.08
C LYS A 243 -21.32 -1.52 2.10
N LEU A 244 -20.06 -1.31 1.71
CA LEU A 244 -18.90 -1.47 2.59
C LEU A 244 -18.69 -0.23 3.44
N PRO A 245 -18.16 -0.39 4.67
CA PRO A 245 -17.69 0.74 5.47
C PRO A 245 -16.58 1.49 4.71
N VAL A 246 -16.59 2.82 4.83
CA VAL A 246 -15.64 3.71 4.15
C VAL A 246 -14.70 4.34 5.18
N VAL A 247 -13.41 4.10 5.05
CA VAL A 247 -12.38 4.67 5.94
C VAL A 247 -11.62 5.76 5.18
N ALA A 248 -11.58 6.98 5.72
CA ALA A 248 -10.79 8.05 5.13
C ALA A 248 -9.30 7.92 5.50
N LYS A 249 -8.43 7.78 4.50
CA LYS A 249 -6.96 7.76 4.62
C LYS A 249 -6.39 9.11 4.20
N GLY A 250 -5.50 9.66 5.04
CA GLY A 250 -4.77 10.89 4.74
C GLY A 250 -5.14 12.10 5.60
N ILE A 251 -5.92 11.89 6.66
CA ILE A 251 -6.32 12.94 7.59
C ILE A 251 -5.17 13.26 8.55
N LEU A 252 -4.69 14.51 8.55
CA LEU A 252 -3.62 14.97 9.44
C LEU A 252 -4.08 15.96 10.51
N THR A 253 -5.29 16.52 10.38
CA THR A 253 -5.79 17.57 11.26
C THR A 253 -7.09 17.17 11.96
N GLY A 254 -7.23 17.61 13.21
CA GLY A 254 -8.39 17.30 14.04
C GLY A 254 -9.71 17.94 13.56
N CYS A 255 -9.66 19.08 12.86
CA CYS A 255 -10.85 19.76 12.34
C CYS A 255 -11.64 18.88 11.36
N CYS A 256 -10.96 18.01 10.62
CA CYS A 256 -11.60 17.03 9.73
C CYS A 256 -12.29 15.87 10.49
N LYS A 257 -12.02 15.65 11.80
CA LYS A 257 -12.58 14.51 12.55
C LYS A 257 -14.11 14.52 12.65
N HIS A 258 -14.73 15.70 12.76
CA HIS A 258 -16.19 15.81 12.79
C HIS A 258 -16.83 15.40 11.45
N GLN A 259 -16.08 15.53 10.35
CA GLN A 259 -16.50 15.07 9.02
C GLN A 259 -16.15 13.59 8.79
N VAL A 260 -15.11 13.06 9.44
CA VAL A 260 -14.74 11.63 9.44
C VAL A 260 -15.72 10.77 10.25
N ALA A 261 -16.40 11.32 11.27
CA ALA A 261 -17.51 10.62 11.94
C ALA A 261 -18.70 10.34 10.99
N VAL A 262 -18.77 11.04 9.84
CA VAL A 262 -19.70 10.75 8.75
C VAL A 262 -19.15 9.67 7.82
N ALA A 263 -17.86 9.30 7.90
CA ALA A 263 -17.23 8.29 7.05
C ALA A 263 -17.27 6.88 7.67
N VAL A 264 -16.93 6.75 8.97
CA VAL A 264 -16.87 5.47 9.71
C VAL A 264 -18.26 4.94 10.05
#